data_AF-F3YA35-F1
#
_entry.id   AF-F3YA35-F1
#
_cell.length_a   1.000
_cell.length_b   1.000
_cell.length_c   1.000
_cell.angle_alpha   90.00
_cell.angle_beta   90.00
_cell.angle_gamma   90.00
#
_symmetry.space_group_name_H-M   'P 1'
#
loop_
_entity.id
_entity.type
_entity.pdbx_description
1 polymer ?
#
loop_
_entity_poly.entity_id
_entity_poly.type
_entity_poly.pdbx_seq_one_letter_code
_entity_poly.pdbx_strand_id
1 'polypeptide(L)'
;MGGIAQATRQAIETLDDKTIRICDTRKTAPGLRQFDKYAVKQGGGFNHRMGLDDCIMLKDNHIAFSGGITKAIEKVRKNCEHTIKIEVEIETLDQFKEAVAARADIIMLDNRTPEEVCEYLNYNQGIMTEVSGGIQLDNLAAYRGYGADYLSLGYLTHSVKALDISFNSLEGKKYEYFKYI
;
A
#
# COMPACT_ATOMS: atom_id res chain seq x y z
N MET A 1 13.55 -2.43 10.50
CA MET A 1 12.41 -1.95 11.30
C MET A 1 12.46 -0.44 11.55
N GLY A 2 13.44 0.10 12.28
CA GLY A 2 13.54 1.56 12.50
C GLY A 2 13.49 2.39 11.21
N GLY A 3 14.22 1.97 10.17
CA GLY A 3 14.18 2.62 8.85
C GLY A 3 12.82 2.59 8.14
N ILE A 4 12.02 1.53 8.35
CA ILE A 4 10.65 1.44 7.81
C ILE A 4 9.76 2.47 8.52
N ALA A 5 9.78 2.50 9.85
CA ALA A 5 8.99 3.44 10.63
C ALA A 5 9.33 4.89 10.29
N GLN A 6 10.62 5.19 10.10
CA GLN A 6 11.09 6.51 9.67
C GLN A 6 10.61 6.85 8.25
N ALA A 7 10.76 5.93 7.29
CA ALA A 7 10.30 6.15 5.92
C ALA A 7 8.77 6.37 5.86
N THR A 8 8.00 5.63 6.65
CA THR A 8 6.54 5.83 6.76
C THR A 8 6.21 7.20 7.34
N ARG A 9 6.89 7.63 8.41
CA ARG A 9 6.70 8.96 8.99
C ARG A 9 6.99 10.05 7.96
N GLN A 10 8.11 9.93 7.25
CA GLN A 10 8.49 10.87 6.19
C GLN A 10 7.45 10.90 5.07
N ALA A 11 6.92 9.76 4.65
CA ALA A 11 5.88 9.72 3.63
C ALA A 11 4.62 10.48 4.08
N ILE A 12 4.18 10.29 5.33
CA ILE A 12 3.00 10.98 5.88
C ILE A 12 3.24 12.50 5.94
N GLU A 13 4.43 12.91 6.38
CA GLU A 13 4.82 14.33 6.44
C GLU A 13 4.95 14.96 5.05
N THR A 14 5.47 14.23 4.07
CA THR A 14 5.58 14.70 2.68
C THR A 14 4.20 14.83 2.02
N LEU A 15 3.32 13.85 2.21
CA LEU A 15 1.95 13.93 1.72
C LEU A 15 1.23 15.13 2.37
N ASP A 16 1.36 15.25 3.71
CA ASP A 16 0.71 16.26 4.56
C ASP A 16 -0.75 16.51 4.15
N ASP A 17 -1.44 15.37 4.08
CA ASP A 17 -2.89 15.26 3.94
C ASP A 17 -3.39 14.27 4.99
N LYS A 18 -4.30 14.72 5.84
CA LYS A 18 -4.87 13.89 6.93
C LYS A 18 -6.06 13.07 6.47
N THR A 19 -6.66 13.38 5.32
CA THR A 19 -7.80 12.62 4.79
C THR A 19 -7.34 11.36 4.07
N ILE A 20 -6.09 11.32 3.62
CA ILE A 20 -5.49 10.21 2.88
C ILE A 20 -4.61 9.38 3.81
N ARG A 21 -4.82 8.06 3.85
CA ARG A 21 -4.05 7.14 4.68
C ARG A 21 -2.95 6.49 3.88
N ILE A 22 -1.72 6.52 4.39
CA ILE A 22 -0.61 5.78 3.81
C ILE A 22 -0.62 4.34 4.32
N CYS A 23 -0.62 3.36 3.41
CA CYS A 23 -0.54 1.96 3.76
C CYS A 23 0.63 1.22 3.08
N ASP A 24 0.96 0.08 3.65
CA ASP A 24 1.98 -0.84 3.13
C ASP A 24 1.45 -1.77 2.02
N THR A 25 2.28 -2.72 1.60
CA THR A 25 1.88 -3.76 0.64
C THR A 25 2.33 -5.14 1.12
N ARG A 26 2.21 -6.15 0.25
CA ARG A 26 2.82 -7.48 0.45
C ARG A 26 4.24 -7.59 -0.08
N LYS A 27 4.82 -6.51 -0.63
CA LYS A 27 6.22 -6.43 -1.10
C LYS A 27 7.16 -6.27 0.11
N THR A 28 7.15 -7.26 1.00
CA THR A 28 7.90 -7.28 2.26
C THR A 28 9.08 -8.23 2.17
N ALA A 29 10.04 -8.10 3.08
CA ALA A 29 11.11 -9.08 3.20
C ALA A 29 10.54 -10.49 3.50
N PRO A 30 10.97 -11.55 2.78
CA PRO A 30 10.50 -12.91 3.01
C PRO A 30 10.72 -13.34 4.47
N GLY A 31 9.68 -13.91 5.09
CA GLY A 31 9.71 -14.34 6.50
C GLY A 31 9.58 -13.21 7.54
N LEU A 32 9.69 -11.94 7.14
CA LEU A 32 9.70 -10.79 8.07
C LEU A 32 8.46 -9.89 7.95
N ARG A 33 7.46 -10.28 7.16
CA ARG A 33 6.26 -9.46 6.89
C ARG A 33 5.61 -8.89 8.16
N GLN A 34 5.47 -9.70 9.21
CA GLN A 34 4.85 -9.24 10.44
C GLN A 34 5.63 -8.09 11.09
N PHE A 35 6.97 -8.15 11.04
CA PHE A 35 7.83 -7.09 11.56
C PHE A 35 7.83 -5.85 10.66
N ASP A 36 7.88 -6.03 9.34
CA ASP A 36 7.83 -4.93 8.37
C ASP A 36 6.53 -4.14 8.54
N LYS A 37 5.38 -4.83 8.55
CA LYS A 37 4.06 -4.21 8.74
C LYS A 37 3.87 -3.64 10.14
N TYR A 38 4.46 -4.26 11.17
CA TYR A 38 4.51 -3.65 12.50
C TYR A 38 5.26 -2.32 12.48
N ALA A 39 6.41 -2.25 11.81
CA ALA A 39 7.19 -1.03 11.71
C ALA A 39 6.46 0.08 10.94
N VAL A 40 5.69 -0.26 9.89
CA VAL A 40 4.81 0.72 9.20
C VAL A 40 3.80 1.31 10.17
N LYS A 41 3.11 0.48 10.96
CA LYS A 41 2.19 0.99 12.02
C LYS A 41 2.90 1.90 13.02
N GLN A 42 4.11 1.55 13.45
CA GLN A 42 4.88 2.40 14.38
C GLN A 42 5.27 3.75 13.76
N GLY A 43 5.46 3.80 12.43
CA GLY A 43 5.66 5.04 11.69
C GLY A 43 4.40 5.91 11.53
N GLY A 44 3.23 5.39 11.89
CA GLY A 44 1.93 6.05 11.74
C GLY A 44 1.14 5.64 10.50
N GLY A 45 1.65 4.68 9.72
CA GLY A 45 0.95 4.15 8.55
C GLY A 45 -0.06 3.06 8.90
N PHE A 46 -0.72 2.55 7.86
CA PHE A 46 -1.74 1.50 7.96
C PHE A 46 -1.27 0.22 7.26
N ASN A 47 -1.85 -0.91 7.66
CA ASN A 47 -1.56 -2.17 7.01
C ASN A 47 -2.63 -2.49 5.99
N HIS A 48 -2.22 -2.73 4.76
CA HIS A 48 -2.99 -3.51 3.81
C HIS A 48 -3.06 -4.99 4.28
N ARG A 49 -3.82 -5.84 3.60
CA ARG A 49 -3.84 -7.30 3.79
C ARG A 49 -2.46 -7.92 4.08
N MET A 50 -2.40 -8.81 5.06
CA MET A 50 -1.21 -9.58 5.45
C MET A 50 -0.90 -10.71 4.46
N GLY A 51 -1.93 -11.34 3.92
CA GLY A 51 -1.85 -12.54 3.09
C GLY A 51 -2.85 -12.55 1.94
N LEU A 52 -3.03 -13.73 1.34
CA LEU A 52 -4.06 -13.96 0.32
C LEU A 52 -5.41 -14.33 0.94
N ASP A 53 -5.42 -14.53 2.26
CA ASP A 53 -6.50 -15.04 3.09
C ASP A 53 -7.28 -13.95 3.85
N ASP A 54 -6.78 -12.70 3.92
CA ASP A 54 -7.49 -11.62 4.64
C ASP A 54 -8.54 -10.88 3.80
N CYS A 55 -8.26 -10.68 2.51
CA CYS A 55 -9.20 -10.09 1.57
C CYS A 55 -8.93 -10.56 0.14
N ILE A 56 -9.99 -10.54 -0.66
CA ILE A 56 -9.93 -10.90 -2.07
C ILE A 56 -9.58 -9.65 -2.86
N MET A 57 -8.50 -9.73 -3.63
CA MET A 57 -8.05 -8.64 -4.51
C MET A 57 -8.00 -9.18 -5.93
N LEU A 58 -8.88 -8.69 -6.78
CA LEU A 58 -8.99 -9.03 -8.18
C LEU A 58 -8.05 -8.14 -8.99
N LYS A 59 -6.95 -8.74 -9.44
CA LYS A 59 -5.99 -8.12 -10.37
C LYS A 59 -6.38 -8.34 -11.84
N ASP A 60 -5.71 -7.63 -12.74
CA ASP A 60 -5.70 -7.79 -14.20
C ASP A 60 -5.98 -9.22 -14.71
N ASN A 61 -5.20 -10.20 -14.26
CA ASN A 61 -5.29 -11.59 -14.69
C ASN A 61 -6.62 -12.23 -14.27
N HIS A 62 -7.09 -11.96 -13.06
CA HIS A 62 -8.37 -12.49 -12.57
C HIS A 62 -9.54 -11.93 -13.38
N ILE A 63 -9.48 -10.65 -13.72
CA ILE A 63 -10.47 -9.96 -14.55
C ILE A 63 -10.48 -10.56 -15.95
N ALA A 64 -9.29 -10.75 -16.56
CA ALA A 64 -9.14 -11.35 -17.87
C ALA A 64 -9.69 -12.79 -17.92
N PHE A 65 -9.34 -13.64 -16.95
CA PHE A 65 -9.85 -15.02 -16.87
C PHE A 65 -11.35 -15.12 -16.56
N SER A 66 -11.93 -14.09 -15.95
CA SER A 66 -13.37 -14.04 -15.64
C SER A 66 -14.19 -13.42 -16.77
N GLY A 67 -13.55 -12.77 -17.74
CA GLY A 67 -14.19 -12.10 -18.86
C GLY A 67 -14.88 -10.78 -18.48
N GLY A 68 -14.31 -10.03 -17.53
CA GLY A 68 -14.79 -8.70 -17.09
C GLY A 68 -14.84 -8.54 -15.57
N ILE A 69 -14.89 -7.29 -15.08
CA ILE A 69 -14.89 -6.96 -13.65
C ILE A 69 -16.17 -7.45 -12.99
N THR A 70 -17.32 -7.18 -13.61
CA THR A 70 -18.63 -7.57 -13.08
C THR A 70 -18.70 -9.07 -12.85
N LYS A 71 -18.28 -9.87 -13.85
CA LYS A 71 -18.26 -11.33 -13.76
C LYS A 71 -17.30 -11.83 -12.68
N ALA A 72 -16.13 -11.20 -12.55
CA ALA A 72 -15.15 -11.56 -11.52
C ALA A 72 -15.74 -11.33 -10.10
N ILE A 73 -16.33 -10.16 -9.86
CA ILE A 73 -16.95 -9.80 -8.58
C ILE A 73 -18.13 -10.72 -8.27
N GLU A 74 -19.04 -10.96 -9.23
CA GLU A 74 -20.17 -11.88 -9.05
C GLU A 74 -19.72 -13.29 -8.71
N LYS A 75 -18.67 -13.79 -9.40
CA LYS A 75 -18.11 -15.11 -9.13
C LYS A 75 -17.55 -15.20 -7.72
N VAL A 76 -16.84 -14.16 -7.27
CA VAL A 76 -16.33 -14.09 -5.90
C VAL A 76 -17.48 -14.05 -4.89
N ARG A 77 -18.44 -13.13 -5.05
CA ARG A 77 -19.58 -12.96 -4.14
C ARG A 77 -20.42 -14.24 -3.96
N LYS A 78 -20.50 -15.09 -4.98
CA LYS A 78 -21.19 -16.40 -4.90
C LYS A 78 -20.44 -17.45 -4.08
N ASN A 79 -19.13 -17.29 -3.88
CA ASN A 79 -18.26 -18.30 -3.26
C ASN A 79 -17.59 -17.82 -1.96
N CYS A 80 -17.69 -16.54 -1.62
CA CYS A 80 -17.10 -15.98 -0.41
C CYS A 80 -18.14 -15.67 0.67
N GLU A 81 -17.71 -15.79 1.92
CA GLU A 81 -18.50 -15.36 3.07
C GLU A 81 -18.72 -13.84 3.03
N HIS A 82 -19.87 -13.39 3.55
CA HIS A 82 -20.30 -11.99 3.56
C HIS A 82 -19.37 -11.03 4.34
N THR A 83 -18.45 -11.57 5.16
CA THR A 83 -17.48 -10.78 5.95
C THR A 83 -16.21 -10.44 5.19
N ILE A 84 -15.96 -11.05 4.03
CA ILE A 84 -14.73 -10.87 3.25
C ILE A 84 -14.92 -9.72 2.25
N LYS A 85 -14.06 -8.71 2.31
CA LYS A 85 -14.05 -7.61 1.35
C LYS A 85 -13.44 -8.02 0.01
N ILE A 86 -13.99 -7.44 -1.05
CA ILE A 86 -13.57 -7.60 -2.43
C ILE A 86 -13.00 -6.27 -2.94
N GLU A 87 -11.71 -6.28 -3.18
CA GLU A 87 -10.97 -5.20 -3.81
C GLU A 87 -10.74 -5.53 -5.30
N VAL A 88 -10.81 -4.52 -6.16
CA VAL A 88 -10.56 -4.68 -7.60
C VAL A 88 -9.57 -3.64 -8.10
N GLU A 89 -8.57 -4.11 -8.85
CA GLU A 89 -7.59 -3.28 -9.54
C GLU A 89 -8.15 -2.85 -10.89
N ILE A 90 -8.06 -1.55 -11.18
CA ILE A 90 -8.53 -0.97 -12.45
C ILE A 90 -7.40 -0.16 -13.11
N GLU A 91 -7.45 -0.10 -14.43
CA GLU A 91 -6.52 0.63 -15.29
C GLU A 91 -7.22 1.75 -16.07
N THR A 92 -8.53 1.64 -16.31
CA THR A 92 -9.30 2.60 -17.14
C THR A 92 -10.54 3.15 -16.42
N LEU A 93 -11.02 4.31 -16.88
CA LEU A 93 -12.24 4.92 -16.35
C LEU A 93 -13.48 4.03 -16.56
N ASP A 94 -13.55 3.30 -17.67
CA ASP A 94 -14.66 2.38 -17.94
C ASP A 94 -14.65 1.21 -16.96
N GLN A 95 -13.47 0.68 -16.63
CA GLN A 95 -13.31 -0.32 -15.58
C GLN A 95 -13.69 0.22 -14.20
N PHE A 96 -13.33 1.48 -13.89
CA PHE A 96 -13.75 2.14 -12.66
C PHE A 96 -15.27 2.21 -12.54
N LYS A 97 -15.96 2.68 -13.60
CA LYS A 97 -17.43 2.73 -13.66
C LYS A 97 -18.06 1.34 -13.55
N GLU A 98 -17.47 0.34 -14.20
CA GLU A 98 -17.91 -1.05 -14.09
C GLU A 98 -17.79 -1.57 -12.66
N ALA A 99 -16.66 -1.31 -11.98
CA ALA A 99 -16.43 -1.69 -10.59
C ALA A 99 -17.43 -1.03 -9.62
N VAL A 100 -17.74 0.25 -9.86
CA VAL A 100 -18.79 0.98 -9.10
C VAL A 100 -20.15 0.33 -9.30
N ALA A 101 -20.54 0.05 -10.55
CA ALA A 101 -21.82 -0.59 -10.86
C ALA A 101 -21.93 -2.01 -10.26
N ALA A 102 -20.83 -2.76 -10.26
CA ALA A 102 -20.71 -4.08 -9.65
C ALA A 102 -20.60 -4.05 -8.11
N ARG A 103 -20.56 -2.85 -7.50
CA ARG A 103 -20.45 -2.63 -6.06
C ARG A 103 -19.22 -3.33 -5.46
N ALA A 104 -18.04 -3.09 -6.02
CA ALA A 104 -16.81 -3.48 -5.33
C ALA A 104 -16.74 -2.84 -3.93
N ASP A 105 -16.08 -3.51 -2.97
CA ASP A 105 -15.94 -2.94 -1.61
C ASP A 105 -14.78 -1.93 -1.56
N ILE A 106 -13.75 -2.14 -2.39
CA ILE A 106 -12.59 -1.27 -2.57
C ILE A 106 -12.21 -1.23 -4.06
N ILE A 107 -11.86 -0.06 -4.58
CA ILE A 107 -11.35 0.12 -5.95
C ILE A 107 -9.92 0.65 -5.88
N MET A 108 -8.97 -0.09 -6.45
CA MET A 108 -7.57 0.28 -6.56
C MET A 108 -7.28 0.86 -7.96
N LEU A 109 -6.85 2.11 -8.01
CA LEU A 109 -6.35 2.77 -9.22
C LEU A 109 -4.85 2.51 -9.35
N ASP A 110 -4.44 1.64 -10.29
CA ASP A 110 -3.03 1.31 -10.47
C ASP A 110 -2.34 2.23 -11.50
N ASN A 111 -1.19 2.77 -11.11
CA ASN A 111 -0.32 3.63 -11.90
C ASN A 111 -1.08 4.81 -12.58
N ARG A 112 -2.04 5.41 -11.88
CA ARG A 112 -2.77 6.60 -12.35
C ARG A 112 -2.12 7.88 -11.88
N THR A 113 -2.15 8.91 -12.74
CA THR A 113 -1.71 10.24 -12.34
C THR A 113 -2.71 10.85 -11.36
N PRO A 114 -2.25 11.77 -10.50
CA PRO A 114 -3.09 12.72 -9.78
C PRO A 114 -4.39 13.19 -10.45
N GLU A 115 -4.27 13.68 -11.69
CA GLU A 115 -5.38 14.26 -12.45
C GLU A 115 -6.38 13.18 -12.87
N GLU A 116 -5.89 12.02 -13.32
CA GLU A 116 -6.73 10.87 -13.65
C GLU A 116 -7.49 10.37 -12.42
N VAL A 117 -6.83 10.31 -11.24
CA VAL A 117 -7.49 9.91 -9.99
C VAL A 117 -8.64 10.85 -9.67
N CYS A 118 -8.44 12.17 -9.75
CA CYS A 118 -9.49 13.15 -9.53
C CYS A 118 -10.64 13.00 -10.53
N GLU A 119 -10.33 12.76 -11.81
CA GLU A 119 -11.33 12.53 -12.84
C GLU A 119 -12.21 11.31 -12.49
N TYR A 120 -11.59 10.19 -12.10
CA TYR A 120 -12.27 8.93 -11.83
C TYR A 120 -13.17 9.05 -10.60
N LEU A 121 -12.70 9.75 -9.56
CA LEU A 121 -13.44 9.95 -8.32
C LEU A 121 -14.74 10.75 -8.50
N ASN A 122 -14.91 11.52 -9.58
CA ASN A 122 -16.20 12.15 -9.91
C ASN A 122 -17.32 11.13 -10.16
N TYR A 123 -16.97 9.89 -10.48
CA TYR A 123 -17.91 8.79 -10.70
C TYR A 123 -18.04 7.86 -9.49
N ASN A 124 -17.29 8.14 -8.41
CA ASN A 124 -17.34 7.32 -7.21
C ASN A 124 -18.68 7.50 -6.48
N GLN A 125 -19.26 6.41 -5.98
CA GLN A 125 -20.51 6.39 -5.23
C GLN A 125 -20.29 6.03 -3.76
N GLY A 126 -19.20 6.55 -3.17
CA GLY A 126 -18.81 6.29 -1.78
C GLY A 126 -18.10 4.95 -1.55
N ILE A 127 -17.57 4.34 -2.61
CA ILE A 127 -16.72 3.15 -2.50
C ILE A 127 -15.31 3.60 -2.07
N MET A 128 -14.69 2.80 -1.22
CA MET A 128 -13.34 3.06 -0.75
C MET A 128 -12.35 2.97 -1.90
N THR A 129 -11.43 3.93 -1.98
CA THR A 129 -10.49 4.06 -3.09
C THR A 129 -9.06 4.03 -2.61
N GLU A 130 -8.23 3.29 -3.33
CA GLU A 130 -6.80 3.18 -3.09
C GLU A 130 -6.05 3.54 -4.37
N VAL A 131 -4.95 4.30 -4.26
CA VAL A 131 -4.03 4.51 -5.39
C VAL A 131 -2.72 3.78 -5.10
N SER A 132 -2.24 3.06 -6.11
CA SER A 132 -1.01 2.27 -6.05
C SER A 132 -0.19 2.49 -7.32
N GLY A 133 1.10 2.15 -7.24
CA GLY A 133 1.98 2.07 -8.42
C GLY A 133 2.78 3.34 -8.67
N GLY A 134 4.09 3.20 -8.80
CA GLY A 134 5.00 4.31 -9.15
C GLY A 134 5.16 5.43 -8.11
N ILE A 135 4.43 5.39 -6.99
CA ILE A 135 4.49 6.45 -5.96
C ILE A 135 5.75 6.28 -5.12
N GLN A 136 6.55 7.34 -5.06
CA GLN A 136 7.85 7.45 -4.38
C GLN A 136 7.87 8.75 -3.57
N LEU A 137 8.86 8.91 -2.68
CA LEU A 137 8.90 10.09 -1.80
C LEU A 137 8.99 11.42 -2.57
N ASP A 138 9.62 11.43 -3.74
CA ASP A 138 9.81 12.62 -4.59
C ASP A 138 8.54 13.09 -5.31
N ASN A 139 7.64 12.16 -5.67
CA ASN A 139 6.36 12.47 -6.32
C ASN A 139 5.15 12.42 -5.36
N LEU A 140 5.32 11.92 -4.14
CA LEU A 140 4.23 11.73 -3.17
C LEU A 140 3.50 13.02 -2.82
N ALA A 141 4.21 14.15 -2.74
CA ALA A 141 3.61 15.44 -2.43
C ALA A 141 2.60 15.90 -3.50
N ALA A 142 2.74 15.40 -4.73
CA ALA A 142 1.73 15.63 -5.74
C ALA A 142 0.40 15.08 -5.22
N TYR A 143 0.35 13.88 -4.60
CA TYR A 143 -0.88 13.17 -4.19
C TYR A 143 -1.78 13.86 -3.15
N ARG A 144 -1.41 15.05 -2.66
CA ARG A 144 -2.18 15.82 -1.67
C ARG A 144 -3.51 16.32 -2.25
N GLY A 145 -4.60 16.11 -1.52
CA GLY A 145 -5.91 16.70 -1.82
C GLY A 145 -6.68 16.02 -2.95
N TYR A 146 -6.21 14.89 -3.50
CA TYR A 146 -6.88 14.22 -4.62
C TYR A 146 -8.10 13.39 -4.24
N GLY A 147 -8.35 13.19 -2.95
CA GLY A 147 -9.61 12.62 -2.45
C GLY A 147 -9.68 11.10 -2.44
N ALA A 148 -8.60 10.38 -2.74
CA ALA A 148 -8.52 8.95 -2.49
C ALA A 148 -8.44 8.66 -0.98
N ASP A 149 -8.92 7.50 -0.53
CA ASP A 149 -8.89 7.14 0.90
C ASP A 149 -7.50 6.63 1.33
N TYR A 150 -6.82 5.90 0.44
CA TYR A 150 -5.52 5.29 0.71
C TYR A 150 -4.51 5.50 -0.43
N LEU A 151 -3.23 5.60 -0.05
CA LEU A 151 -2.10 5.39 -0.95
C LEU A 151 -1.28 4.21 -0.45
N SER A 152 -1.11 3.16 -1.26
CA SER A 152 -0.24 2.05 -0.92
C SER A 152 1.16 2.21 -1.51
N LEU A 153 2.15 2.23 -0.62
CA LEU A 153 3.52 2.56 -0.97
C LEU A 153 4.40 1.32 -0.79
N GLY A 154 4.75 0.66 -1.90
CA GLY A 154 5.61 -0.53 -1.87
C GLY A 154 7.00 -0.26 -1.27
N TYR A 155 7.58 0.91 -1.57
CA TYR A 155 8.96 1.22 -1.17
C TYR A 155 9.17 1.23 0.35
N LEU A 156 8.10 1.41 1.13
CA LEU A 156 8.13 1.40 2.59
C LEU A 156 8.68 0.10 3.18
N THR A 157 8.62 -1.01 2.44
CA THR A 157 9.07 -2.31 2.96
C THR A 157 10.16 -2.96 2.11
N HIS A 158 10.19 -2.78 0.79
CA HIS A 158 11.21 -3.43 -0.06
C HIS A 158 12.44 -2.59 -0.37
N SER A 159 12.43 -1.27 -0.12
CA SER A 159 13.50 -0.35 -0.56
C SER A 159 14.00 0.60 0.52
N VAL A 160 13.78 0.27 1.79
CA VAL A 160 14.21 1.13 2.91
C VAL A 160 15.68 0.93 3.27
N LYS A 161 16.32 2.02 3.71
CA LYS A 161 17.63 1.96 4.35
C LYS A 161 17.45 1.65 5.84
N ALA A 162 18.28 0.75 6.38
CA ALA A 162 18.31 0.51 7.81
C ALA A 162 18.73 1.78 8.57
N LEU A 163 18.15 2.00 9.76
CA LEU A 163 18.57 3.06 10.66
C LEU A 163 19.97 2.73 11.17
N ASP A 164 20.86 3.72 11.18
CA ASP A 164 22.21 3.58 11.72
C ASP A 164 22.16 3.62 13.26
N ILE A 165 22.48 2.49 13.89
CA ILE A 165 22.43 2.31 15.34
C ILE A 165 23.72 1.61 15.77
N SER A 166 24.38 2.16 16.80
CA SER A 166 25.55 1.54 17.41
C SER A 166 25.34 1.32 18.90
N PHE A 167 25.96 0.28 19.44
CA PHE A 167 26.00 0.00 20.87
C PHE A 167 27.42 0.29 21.38
N ASN A 168 27.54 1.24 22.32
CA ASN A 168 28.80 1.58 22.97
C ASN A 168 28.76 1.11 24.43
N SER A 169 29.59 0.13 24.77
CA SER A 169 29.80 -0.28 26.16
C SER A 169 30.67 0.74 26.90
N LEU A 170 30.22 1.16 28.08
CA LEU A 170 30.95 2.08 28.94
C LEU A 170 31.94 1.35 29.89
N GLU A 171 31.84 0.02 29.99
CA GLU A 171 32.61 -0.79 30.94
C GLU A 171 33.60 -1.75 30.24
N GLY A 172 33.44 -1.98 28.94
CA GLY A 172 34.33 -2.83 28.15
C GLY A 172 35.53 -2.04 27.61
N LYS A 173 36.76 -2.47 27.89
CA LYS A 173 37.93 -2.01 27.13
C LYS A 173 37.75 -2.52 25.69
N LYS A 174 37.63 -1.61 24.70
CA LYS A 174 37.80 -1.98 23.29
C LYS A 174 39.18 -2.62 23.18
N TYR A 175 39.27 -3.89 22.80
CA TYR A 175 40.55 -4.47 22.45
C TYR A 175 41.10 -3.64 21.28
N GLU A 176 42.19 -2.92 21.52
CA GLU A 176 43.04 -2.46 20.43
C GLU A 176 43.61 -3.74 19.81
N TYR A 177 42.97 -4.22 18.75
CA TYR A 177 43.64 -5.15 17.86
C TYR A 177 44.91 -4.44 17.42
N PHE A 178 46.05 -4.98 17.88
CA PHE A 178 47.35 -4.56 17.42
C PHE A 178 47.31 -4.45 15.89
N LYS A 179 47.49 -3.22 15.38
CA LYS A 179 48.01 -3.03 14.03
C LYS A 179 49.43 -3.57 14.03
N TYR A 180 49.59 -4.89 13.88
CA TYR A 180 50.85 -5.46 13.46
C TYR A 180 50.89 -5.43 11.94
N ILE A 181 51.71 -4.49 11.46
CA ILE A 181 52.38 -4.38 10.15
C ILE A 181 51.45 -4.04 8.97
#